data_AF-A0A241V318-F1
#
_entry.id   AF-A0A241V318-F1
#
_cell.length_a   1.000
_cell.length_b   1.000
_cell.length_c   1.000
_cell.angle_alpha   90.00
_cell.angle_beta   90.00
_cell.angle_gamma   90.00
#
_symmetry.space_group_name_H-M   'P 1'
#
loop_
_entity.id
_entity.type
_entity.pdbx_description
1 polymer ?
#
loop_
_entity_poly.entity_id
_entity_poly.type
_entity_poly.pdbx_seq_one_letter_code
_entity_poly.pdbx_strand_id
1 'polypeptide(L)'
;MTVFFKKAQRKNAKLRLAIAGPTGSGKTMGALLIAKGIGGRIAVADTENSSAELYDDVVLFEHANLQPPYTPEKFIGAIKAAEDAGFDTLILDSITHEWSGVGGCLEIVDKLASTTFRGNSWGAWSEVTPRHRKFIDAMLQSSINIIVTLRSKMETVQVTDGKGKKKVEKVGMKAEQRDGIEYEFTTVLDITHDNFAIKTKDRTRIFEEPRILSENDGIQLKQWLLSGSADSCIDGNQYLELEELMKNAGVDIEKFCTKRGLNSLHDVQQQKFDETCKSLNEMIKRNAEAQQANEEQLQQEQDALLEQDYQQALAVIQKAQSSVELQYPADFFKGTKYEQQILNSCQAKSDMEGWTA
;
A
#
# COMPACT_ATOMS: atom_id res chain seq x y z
N MET A 1 2.15 -6.08 24.94
CA MET A 1 2.60 -5.84 23.54
C MET A 1 3.91 -6.57 23.35
N THR A 2 3.92 -7.59 22.49
CA THR A 2 5.12 -8.37 22.18
C THR A 2 5.88 -7.64 21.08
N VAL A 3 7.16 -7.32 21.32
CA VAL A 3 8.03 -6.65 20.33
C VAL A 3 8.79 -7.74 19.57
N PHE A 4 8.63 -7.77 18.24
CA PHE A 4 9.33 -8.72 17.36
C PHE A 4 10.37 -7.99 16.51
N PHE A 5 11.56 -8.60 16.39
CA PHE A 5 12.63 -8.11 15.52
C PHE A 5 12.67 -8.93 14.24
N LYS A 6 12.81 -8.27 13.09
CA LYS A 6 13.00 -8.91 11.77
C LYS A 6 14.23 -8.34 11.09
N LYS A 7 14.78 -9.06 10.10
CA LYS A 7 15.85 -8.52 9.25
C LYS A 7 15.37 -7.22 8.59
N ALA A 8 16.23 -6.21 8.59
CA ALA A 8 15.94 -4.94 7.95
C ALA A 8 15.84 -5.14 6.43
N GLN A 9 14.71 -4.73 5.86
CA GLN A 9 14.43 -4.83 4.43
C GLN A 9 13.80 -3.51 4.00
N ARG A 10 14.21 -2.97 2.85
CA ARG A 10 13.71 -1.71 2.31
C ARG A 10 12.41 -1.99 1.53
N LYS A 11 11.33 -2.30 2.26
CA LYS A 11 10.01 -2.57 1.66
C LYS A 11 9.37 -1.29 1.15
N ASN A 12 8.97 -1.24 -0.12
CA ASN A 12 8.12 -0.21 -0.74
C ASN A 12 8.42 1.24 -0.28
N ALA A 13 9.69 1.58 -0.10
CA ALA A 13 10.07 2.92 0.34
C ALA A 13 9.71 3.91 -0.77
N LYS A 14 9.10 5.04 -0.38
CA LYS A 14 8.87 6.17 -1.28
C LYS A 14 9.99 7.18 -1.13
N LEU A 15 10.35 7.85 -2.22
CA LEU A 15 11.41 8.84 -2.19
C LEU A 15 11.01 10.04 -1.33
N ARG A 16 11.94 10.47 -0.48
CA ARG A 16 11.90 11.76 0.25
C ARG A 16 13.19 12.47 -0.06
N LEU A 17 13.16 13.32 -1.08
CA LEU A 17 14.33 14.05 -1.57
C LEU A 17 14.15 15.54 -1.29
N ALA A 18 15.17 16.17 -0.73
CA ALA A 18 15.25 17.62 -0.64
C ALA A 18 16.38 18.15 -1.50
N ILE A 19 16.11 19.20 -2.26
CA ILE A 19 17.06 19.92 -3.10
C ILE A 19 17.13 21.36 -2.62
N ALA A 20 18.19 21.70 -1.90
CA ALA A 20 18.43 23.03 -1.36
C ALA A 20 19.42 23.81 -2.24
N GLY A 21 19.35 25.13 -2.24
CA GLY A 21 20.26 25.95 -3.04
C GLY A 21 19.80 27.40 -3.24
N PRO A 22 20.70 28.29 -3.65
CA PRO A 22 20.39 29.68 -3.92
C PRO A 22 19.44 29.83 -5.11
N THR A 23 18.86 31.02 -5.29
CA THR A 23 18.08 31.34 -6.49
C THR A 23 18.95 31.19 -7.75
N GLY A 24 18.39 30.62 -8.81
CA GLY A 24 19.10 30.43 -10.08
C GLY A 24 20.02 29.21 -10.15
N SER A 25 20.17 28.43 -9.08
CA SER A 25 21.05 27.25 -9.05
C SER A 25 20.47 25.99 -9.72
N GLY A 26 19.39 26.10 -10.48
CA GLY A 26 18.81 24.94 -11.19
C GLY A 26 18.04 23.91 -10.33
N LYS A 27 17.53 24.27 -9.14
CA LYS A 27 16.78 23.35 -8.27
C LYS A 27 15.56 22.71 -8.94
N THR A 28 14.70 23.53 -9.55
CA THR A 28 13.47 23.10 -10.24
C THR A 28 13.80 22.14 -11.39
N MET A 29 14.78 22.50 -12.23
CA MET A 29 15.26 21.64 -13.30
C MET A 29 15.79 20.30 -12.77
N GLY A 30 16.64 20.32 -11.74
CA GLY A 30 17.15 19.10 -11.12
C GLY A 30 16.05 18.20 -10.54
N ALA A 31 15.05 18.79 -9.89
CA ALA A 31 13.89 18.07 -9.37
C ALA A 31 13.07 17.40 -10.50
N LEU A 32 12.81 18.13 -11.58
CA LEU A 32 12.08 17.66 -12.75
C LEU A 32 12.82 16.52 -13.46
N LEU A 33 14.14 16.64 -13.67
CA LEU A 33 14.95 15.60 -14.29
C LEU A 33 14.97 14.31 -13.45
N ILE A 34 15.10 14.43 -12.13
CA ILE A 34 15.00 13.27 -11.23
C ILE A 34 13.60 12.64 -11.31
N ALA A 35 12.53 13.44 -11.25
CA ALA A 35 11.16 12.93 -11.36
C ALA A 35 10.93 12.21 -12.69
N LYS A 36 11.43 12.76 -13.79
CA LYS A 36 11.40 12.13 -15.12
C LYS A 36 12.09 10.77 -15.13
N GLY A 37 13.28 10.67 -14.52
CA GLY A 37 14.02 9.41 -14.42
C GLY A 37 13.34 8.35 -13.54
N ILE A 38 12.60 8.77 -12.52
CA ILE A 38 11.73 7.87 -11.73
C ILE A 38 10.57 7.38 -12.61
N GLY A 39 10.02 8.27 -13.44
CA GLY A 39 8.91 8.00 -14.35
C GLY A 39 7.55 8.00 -13.65
N GLY A 40 6.50 7.72 -14.42
CA GLY A 40 5.12 7.84 -13.95
C GLY A 40 4.56 9.26 -14.14
N ARG A 41 3.42 9.55 -13.51
CA ARG A 41 2.79 10.87 -13.56
C ARG A 41 3.43 11.82 -12.54
N ILE A 42 3.79 13.02 -12.98
CA ILE A 42 4.48 14.03 -12.18
C ILE A 42 3.54 15.20 -11.94
N ALA A 43 3.41 15.63 -10.69
CA ALA A 43 2.75 16.87 -10.30
C ALA A 43 3.77 17.86 -9.72
N VAL A 44 3.59 19.15 -9.99
CA VAL A 44 4.38 20.23 -9.40
C VAL A 44 3.45 21.20 -8.68
N ALA A 45 3.59 21.29 -7.37
CA ALA A 45 2.97 22.31 -6.54
C ALA A 45 3.94 23.50 -6.41
N ASP A 46 3.70 24.52 -7.20
CA ASP A 46 4.59 25.66 -7.37
C ASP A 46 4.12 26.87 -6.54
N THR A 47 5.04 27.45 -5.79
CA THR A 47 4.83 28.64 -4.94
C THR A 47 5.55 29.88 -5.49
N GLU A 48 6.36 29.70 -6.53
CA GLU A 48 7.22 30.69 -7.20
C GLU A 48 6.53 31.27 -8.45
N ASN A 49 5.21 31.45 -8.39
CA ASN A 49 4.39 32.10 -9.41
C ASN A 49 4.49 31.47 -10.81
N SER A 50 4.21 30.16 -10.92
CA SER A 50 4.23 29.39 -12.17
C SER A 50 5.60 29.34 -12.87
N SER A 51 6.70 29.54 -12.14
CA SER A 51 8.06 29.42 -12.71
C SER A 51 8.37 28.01 -13.24
N ALA A 52 7.72 26.98 -12.71
CA ALA A 52 7.92 25.61 -13.18
C ALA A 52 7.34 25.37 -14.58
N GLU A 53 6.30 26.09 -14.99
CA GLU A 53 5.66 25.95 -16.31
C GLU A 53 6.64 26.25 -17.47
N LEU A 54 7.74 26.98 -17.19
CA LEU A 54 8.80 27.28 -18.16
C LEU A 54 9.61 26.05 -18.61
N TYR A 55 9.35 24.87 -18.05
CA TYR A 55 10.06 23.62 -18.35
C TYR A 55 9.14 22.56 -19.01
N ASP A 56 8.00 22.97 -19.56
CA ASP A 56 7.03 22.08 -20.23
C ASP A 56 7.61 21.35 -21.46
N ASP A 57 8.63 21.94 -22.08
CA ASP A 57 9.40 21.38 -23.20
C ASP A 57 10.39 20.29 -22.77
N VAL A 58 10.78 20.26 -21.49
CA VAL A 58 11.79 19.33 -20.96
C VAL A 58 11.17 18.08 -20.33
N VAL A 59 10.10 18.28 -19.56
CA VAL A 59 9.42 17.23 -18.78
C VAL A 59 7.92 17.41 -18.88
N LEU A 60 7.20 16.31 -19.14
CA LEU A 60 5.73 16.30 -19.05
C LEU A 60 5.30 16.18 -17.58
N PHE A 61 4.65 17.21 -17.06
CA PHE A 61 4.08 17.23 -15.70
C PHE A 61 2.79 18.06 -15.67
N GLU A 62 2.01 17.87 -14.60
CA GLU A 62 0.84 18.69 -14.30
C GLU A 62 1.19 19.71 -13.21
N HIS A 63 0.68 20.93 -13.33
CA HIS A 63 1.04 22.05 -12.47
C HIS A 63 -0.13 22.48 -11.57
N ALA A 64 0.20 22.84 -10.33
CA ALA A 64 -0.70 23.52 -9.41
C ALA A 64 -0.01 24.74 -8.81
N ASN A 65 -0.56 25.92 -9.06
CA ASN A 65 -0.06 27.17 -8.50
C ASN A 65 -0.60 27.40 -7.07
N LEU A 66 0.27 27.31 -6.07
CA LEU A 66 -0.03 27.62 -4.67
C LEU A 66 0.22 29.11 -4.42
N GLN A 67 -0.86 29.87 -4.25
CA GLN A 67 -0.80 31.29 -3.91
C GLN A 67 -0.86 31.53 -2.39
N PRO A 68 -0.40 32.68 -1.87
CA PRO A 68 -0.59 33.06 -0.47
C PRO A 68 -2.06 32.98 -0.03
N PRO A 69 -2.36 32.73 1.26
CA PRO A 69 -1.41 32.46 2.33
C PRO A 69 -0.83 31.05 2.25
N TYR A 70 0.47 30.91 2.54
CA TYR A 70 1.24 29.66 2.47
C TYR A 70 1.12 28.84 3.76
N THR A 71 -0.09 28.54 4.20
CA THR A 71 -0.32 27.82 5.46
C THR A 71 0.09 26.36 5.36
N PRO A 72 0.54 25.70 6.45
CA PRO A 72 0.86 24.27 6.45
C PRO A 72 -0.27 23.40 5.88
N GLU A 73 -1.53 23.74 6.19
CA GLU A 73 -2.71 23.02 5.71
C GLU A 73 -2.88 23.08 4.20
N LYS A 74 -2.46 24.17 3.54
CA LYS A 74 -2.52 24.29 2.08
C LYS A 74 -1.54 23.32 1.42
N PHE A 75 -0.33 23.18 1.96
CA PHE A 75 0.64 22.19 1.48
C PHE A 75 0.17 20.76 1.75
N ILE A 76 -0.43 20.48 2.91
CA ILE A 76 -1.07 19.17 3.18
C ILE A 76 -2.17 18.88 2.15
N GLY A 77 -2.99 19.88 1.81
CA GLY A 77 -4.03 19.75 0.79
C GLY A 77 -3.45 19.42 -0.60
N ALA A 78 -2.35 20.07 -0.98
CA ALA A 78 -1.66 19.78 -2.25
C ALA A 78 -1.11 18.35 -2.30
N ILE A 79 -0.52 17.87 -1.20
CA ILE A 79 -0.03 16.48 -1.10
C ILE A 79 -1.19 15.50 -1.30
N LYS A 80 -2.29 15.67 -0.55
CA LYS A 80 -3.46 14.79 -0.65
C LYS A 80 -4.10 14.83 -2.04
N ALA A 81 -4.23 16.01 -2.63
CA ALA A 81 -4.78 16.15 -3.98
C ALA A 81 -3.93 15.39 -5.02
N ALA A 82 -2.60 15.40 -4.87
CA ALA A 82 -1.72 14.64 -5.74
C ALA A 82 -1.85 13.11 -5.54
N GLU A 83 -2.01 12.67 -4.29
CA GLU A 83 -2.27 11.25 -3.98
C GLU A 83 -3.60 10.78 -4.56
N ASP A 84 -4.68 11.52 -4.32
CA ASP A 84 -6.04 11.19 -4.77
C ASP A 84 -6.15 11.20 -6.31
N ALA A 85 -5.39 12.08 -6.98
CA ALA A 85 -5.31 12.13 -8.44
C ALA A 85 -4.43 11.04 -9.06
N GLY A 86 -3.77 10.21 -8.25
CA GLY A 86 -2.96 9.07 -8.70
C GLY A 86 -1.65 9.49 -9.38
N PHE A 87 -0.99 10.53 -8.88
CA PHE A 87 0.38 10.87 -9.31
C PHE A 87 1.40 9.91 -8.69
N ASP A 88 2.54 9.72 -9.35
CA ASP A 88 3.64 8.90 -8.83
C ASP A 88 4.67 9.73 -8.06
N THR A 89 4.84 10.99 -8.48
CA THR A 89 5.78 11.94 -7.89
C THR A 89 5.16 13.33 -7.78
N LEU A 90 5.26 13.92 -6.59
CA LEU A 90 4.93 15.33 -6.34
C LEU A 90 6.21 16.10 -6.03
N ILE A 91 6.39 17.21 -6.74
CA ILE A 91 7.42 18.22 -6.46
C ILE A 91 6.76 19.40 -5.73
N LEU A 92 7.23 19.73 -4.53
CA LEU A 92 6.86 20.95 -3.81
C LEU A 92 7.95 22.01 -4.03
N ASP A 93 7.69 22.99 -4.89
CA ASP A 93 8.66 24.03 -5.29
C ASP A 93 8.19 25.42 -4.85
N SER A 94 8.59 25.95 -3.70
CA SER A 94 9.44 25.40 -2.65
C SER A 94 8.68 25.34 -1.32
N ILE A 95 9.14 24.47 -0.41
CA ILE A 95 8.59 24.41 0.94
C ILE A 95 9.08 25.56 1.83
N THR A 96 10.00 26.41 1.34
CA THR A 96 10.44 27.63 2.05
C THR A 96 9.26 28.56 2.34
N HIS A 97 8.29 28.65 1.43
CA HIS A 97 7.12 29.52 1.62
C HIS A 97 6.20 29.07 2.74
N GLU A 98 6.13 27.77 3.05
CA GLU A 98 5.38 27.27 4.22
C GLU A 98 5.95 27.83 5.53
N TRP A 99 7.26 28.07 5.57
CA TRP A 99 7.95 28.56 6.76
C TRP A 99 7.95 30.09 6.84
N SER A 100 8.55 30.74 5.84
CA SER A 100 8.84 32.18 5.87
C SER A 100 8.05 32.99 4.83
N GLY A 101 7.19 32.36 4.03
CA GLY A 101 6.33 33.04 3.08
C GLY A 101 5.14 33.75 3.74
N VAL A 102 4.44 34.55 2.95
CA VAL A 102 3.23 35.27 3.39
C VAL A 102 2.17 34.29 3.90
N GLY A 103 1.75 34.45 5.16
CA GLY A 103 0.84 33.54 5.86
C GLY A 103 1.44 32.19 6.23
N GLY A 104 2.76 32.01 6.10
CA GLY A 104 3.51 30.84 6.57
C GLY A 104 3.73 30.84 8.08
N CYS A 105 4.48 29.86 8.58
CA CYS A 105 4.68 29.63 10.01
C CYS A 105 5.16 30.86 10.78
N LEU A 106 6.18 31.57 10.28
CA LEU A 106 6.75 32.72 10.98
C LEU A 106 5.73 33.86 11.14
N GLU A 107 5.00 34.22 10.08
CA GLU A 107 3.97 35.25 10.16
C GLU A 107 2.78 34.83 11.05
N ILE A 108 2.42 33.54 11.03
CA ILE A 108 1.37 33.01 11.92
C ILE A 108 1.81 33.16 13.38
N VAL A 109 3.06 32.81 13.72
CA VAL A 109 3.62 32.97 15.07
C VAL A 109 3.59 34.43 15.48
N ASP A 110 4.08 35.34 14.65
CA ASP A 110 4.13 36.77 14.96
C ASP A 110 2.73 37.35 15.18
N LYS A 111 1.75 36.96 14.35
CA LYS A 111 0.36 37.35 14.51
C LYS A 111 -0.25 36.81 15.80
N LEU A 112 -0.05 35.54 16.12
CA LEU A 112 -0.56 34.93 17.36
C LEU A 112 0.09 35.52 18.60
N ALA A 113 1.41 35.76 18.56
CA ALA A 113 2.17 36.37 19.64
C ALA A 113 1.64 37.78 19.92
N SER A 114 1.47 38.61 18.89
CA SER A 114 1.00 40.00 19.05
C SER A 114 -0.48 40.09 19.47
N THR A 115 -1.36 39.22 18.97
CA THR A 115 -2.81 39.32 19.21
C THR A 115 -3.30 38.49 20.40
N THR A 116 -3.09 37.17 20.34
CA THR A 116 -3.71 36.19 21.26
C THR A 116 -2.89 36.05 22.53
N PHE A 117 -1.56 35.97 22.38
CA PHE A 117 -0.63 35.72 23.48
C PHE A 117 0.03 37.00 24.03
N ARG A 118 -0.38 38.19 23.57
CA ARG A 118 0.03 39.52 24.09
C ARG A 118 1.54 39.70 24.28
N GLY A 119 2.33 39.25 23.31
CA GLY A 119 3.80 39.30 23.31
C GLY A 119 4.47 38.00 23.73
N ASN A 120 3.73 36.96 24.16
CA ASN A 120 4.32 35.67 24.50
C ASN A 120 4.49 34.78 23.26
N SER A 121 5.69 34.81 22.69
CA SER A 121 6.08 33.97 21.54
C SER A 121 6.02 32.47 21.83
N TRP A 122 6.22 32.04 23.08
CA TRP A 122 6.20 30.61 23.43
C TRP A 122 4.82 29.99 23.26
N GLY A 123 3.76 30.70 23.68
CA GLY A 123 2.38 30.27 23.46
C GLY A 123 1.99 30.29 21.97
N ALA A 124 2.51 31.24 21.19
CA ALA A 124 2.29 31.23 19.75
C ALA A 124 2.92 30.00 19.07
N TRP A 125 4.14 29.63 19.49
CA TRP A 125 4.81 28.43 18.99
C TRP A 125 4.11 27.12 19.36
N SER A 126 3.40 27.04 20.49
CA SER A 126 2.64 25.83 20.85
C SER A 126 1.48 25.58 19.90
N GLU A 127 0.94 26.62 19.25
CA GLU A 127 -0.12 26.50 18.24
C GLU A 127 0.42 26.19 16.83
N VAL A 128 1.59 26.74 16.47
CA VAL A 128 2.15 26.59 15.11
C VAL A 128 2.98 25.32 14.95
N THR A 129 3.73 24.92 15.97
CA THR A 129 4.58 23.71 15.90
C THR A 129 3.80 22.45 15.51
N PRO A 130 2.60 22.17 16.06
CA PRO A 130 1.80 21.01 15.64
C PRO A 130 1.35 21.08 14.18
N ARG A 131 1.06 22.28 13.65
CA ARG A 131 0.62 22.48 12.26
C ARG A 131 1.76 22.18 11.28
N HIS A 132 2.94 22.74 11.55
CA HIS A 132 4.14 22.45 10.78
C HIS A 132 4.50 20.96 10.84
N ARG A 133 4.44 20.32 12.02
CA ARG A 133 4.67 18.87 12.16
C ARG A 133 3.71 18.04 11.31
N LYS A 134 2.42 18.38 11.29
CA LYS A 134 1.44 17.70 10.41
C LYS A 134 1.80 17.82 8.94
N PHE A 135 2.38 18.94 8.51
CA PHE A 135 2.87 19.10 7.15
C PHE A 135 4.08 18.20 6.86
N ILE A 136 5.06 18.15 7.77
CA ILE A 136 6.19 17.21 7.68
C ILE A 136 5.70 15.76 7.63
N ASP A 137 4.80 15.38 8.54
CA ASP A 137 4.22 14.05 8.61
C ASP A 137 3.50 13.69 7.30
N ALA A 138 2.74 14.63 6.70
CA ALA A 138 2.08 14.42 5.42
C ALA A 138 3.08 14.12 4.29
N MET A 139 4.22 14.84 4.24
CA MET A 139 5.27 14.53 3.26
C MET A 139 5.90 13.16 3.52
N LEU A 140 6.23 12.84 4.78
CA LEU A 140 6.91 11.61 5.14
C LEU A 140 6.05 10.37 4.94
N GLN A 141 4.76 10.45 5.28
CA GLN A 141 3.82 9.33 5.21
C GLN A 141 3.14 9.18 3.84
N SER A 142 3.43 10.08 2.90
CA SER A 142 2.79 10.07 1.58
C SER A 142 2.97 8.73 0.83
N SER A 143 1.93 8.30 0.14
CA SER A 143 1.93 7.10 -0.70
C SER A 143 2.70 7.28 -2.02
N ILE A 144 3.10 8.52 -2.37
CA ILE A 144 3.79 8.87 -3.61
C ILE A 144 5.22 9.37 -3.32
N ASN A 145 6.06 9.51 -4.35
CA ASN A 145 7.39 10.09 -4.19
C ASN A 145 7.27 11.60 -3.93
N ILE A 146 8.01 12.12 -2.97
CA ILE A 146 8.03 13.54 -2.63
C ILE A 146 9.43 14.09 -2.88
N ILE A 147 9.50 15.09 -3.75
CA ILE A 147 10.70 15.92 -3.95
C ILE A 147 10.34 17.32 -3.47
N VAL A 148 11.18 17.93 -2.64
CA VAL A 148 11.00 19.32 -2.22
C VAL A 148 12.19 20.15 -2.67
N THR A 149 11.93 21.40 -3.01
CA THR A 149 13.00 22.38 -3.15
C THR A 149 13.02 23.30 -1.93
N LEU A 150 14.21 23.77 -1.58
CA LEU A 150 14.46 24.71 -0.50
C LEU A 150 15.29 25.87 -1.03
N ARG A 151 14.91 27.10 -0.70
CA ARG A 151 15.79 28.25 -0.89
C ARG A 151 16.86 28.22 0.19
N SER A 152 18.08 28.59 -0.18
CA SER A 152 19.17 28.78 0.77
C SER A 152 19.62 30.23 0.78
N LYS A 153 19.88 30.76 1.97
CA LYS A 153 20.49 32.08 2.20
C LYS A 153 21.90 31.91 2.77
N MET A 154 22.72 32.94 2.60
CA MET A 154 24.05 32.95 3.17
C MET A 154 23.98 33.07 4.69
N GLU A 155 24.50 32.08 5.40
CA GLU A 155 24.59 32.08 6.85
C GLU A 155 25.79 32.91 7.30
N THR A 156 25.55 33.76 8.28
CA THR A 156 26.58 34.61 8.87
C THR A 156 26.57 34.49 10.38
N VAL A 157 27.74 34.30 11.00
CA VAL A 157 27.89 34.29 12.46
C VAL A 157 28.66 35.52 12.92
N GLN A 158 28.36 35.99 14.12
CA GLN A 158 29.13 37.06 14.76
C GLN A 158 30.25 36.44 15.58
N VAL A 159 31.49 36.54 15.08
CA VAL A 159 32.70 36.14 15.81
C VAL A 159 33.27 37.36 16.50
N THR A 160 33.59 37.24 17.79
CA THR A 160 34.32 38.29 18.50
C THR A 160 35.82 38.08 18.26
N ASP A 161 36.48 39.04 17.60
CA ASP A 161 37.94 39.05 17.43
C ASP A 161 38.63 39.10 18.81
N GLY A 162 39.86 38.59 18.92
CA GLY A 162 40.69 38.67 20.15
C GLY A 162 40.89 40.07 20.76
N LYS A 163 40.47 41.14 20.07
CA LYS A 163 40.39 42.53 20.55
C LYS A 163 38.98 42.97 20.99
N GLY A 164 38.02 42.06 21.10
CA GLY A 164 36.66 42.33 21.59
C GLY A 164 35.70 42.96 20.57
N LYS A 165 36.09 43.09 19.29
CA LYS A 165 35.21 43.60 18.22
C LYS A 165 34.40 42.47 17.59
N LYS A 166 33.09 42.65 17.48
CA LYS A 166 32.18 41.73 16.77
C LYS A 166 32.40 41.87 15.26
N LYS A 167 32.79 40.78 14.60
CA LYS A 167 32.96 40.66 13.14
C LYS A 167 31.95 39.64 12.62
N VAL A 168 31.27 39.98 11.53
CA VAL A 168 30.35 39.06 10.85
C VAL A 168 31.16 38.21 9.88
N GLU A 169 31.18 36.90 10.09
CA GLU A 169 31.84 35.94 9.21
C GLU A 169 30.80 35.09 8.47
N LYS A 170 31.02 34.87 7.18
CA LYS A 170 30.18 34.04 6.32
C LYS A 170 30.55 32.58 6.54
N VAL A 171 29.60 31.76 7.01
CA VAL A 171 29.86 30.37 7.43
C VAL A 171 29.44 29.37 6.37
N GLY A 172 28.48 29.71 5.52
CA GLY A 172 28.01 28.83 4.46
C GLY A 172 26.66 29.26 3.91
N MET A 173 25.99 28.32 3.25
CA MET A 173 24.59 28.46 2.84
C MET A 173 23.72 27.67 3.81
N LYS A 174 22.61 28.25 4.26
CA LYS A 174 21.64 27.60 5.13
C LYS A 174 20.26 27.64 4.48
N ALA A 175 19.55 26.52 4.53
CA ALA A 175 18.18 26.43 4.03
C ALA A 175 17.25 27.36 4.83
N GLU A 176 16.36 28.05 4.13
CA GLU A 176 15.34 28.90 4.71
C GLU A 176 14.15 28.05 5.17
N GLN A 177 14.33 27.37 6.30
CA GLN A 177 13.33 26.47 6.89
C GLN A 177 13.67 26.26 8.38
N ARG A 178 12.79 25.57 9.12
CA ARG A 178 13.04 25.17 10.50
C ARG A 178 14.33 24.35 10.61
N ASP A 179 15.17 24.69 11.58
CA ASP A 179 16.39 23.96 11.88
C ASP A 179 16.10 22.45 12.10
N GLY A 180 16.88 21.61 11.42
CA GLY A 180 16.77 20.16 11.50
C GLY A 180 15.85 19.52 10.45
N ILE A 181 15.24 20.30 9.55
CA ILE A 181 14.39 19.76 8.47
C ILE A 181 15.13 18.73 7.59
N GLU A 182 16.44 18.88 7.41
CA GLU A 182 17.32 17.96 6.69
C GLU A 182 17.31 16.53 7.29
N TYR A 183 16.99 16.39 8.57
CA TYR A 183 16.90 15.09 9.24
C TYR A 183 15.65 14.29 8.84
N GLU A 184 14.64 14.94 8.27
CA GLU A 184 13.39 14.30 7.85
C GLU A 184 13.53 13.55 6.51
N PHE A 185 14.36 14.05 5.60
CA PHE A 185 14.49 13.49 4.24
C PHE A 185 15.44 12.29 4.15
N THR A 186 15.22 11.41 3.16
CA THR A 186 16.12 10.27 2.91
C THR A 186 17.44 10.74 2.29
N THR A 187 17.34 11.70 1.37
CA THR A 187 18.47 12.34 0.70
C THR A 187 18.24 13.84 0.65
N VAL A 188 19.30 14.60 0.91
CA VAL A 188 19.35 16.07 0.87
C VAL A 188 20.56 16.46 0.04
N LEU A 189 20.30 17.23 -1.01
CA LEU A 189 21.31 17.70 -1.95
C LEU A 189 21.34 19.23 -1.92
N ASP A 190 22.52 19.81 -1.70
CA ASP A 190 22.80 21.22 -1.86
C ASP A 190 23.30 21.48 -3.28
N ILE A 191 22.63 22.36 -4.01
CA ILE A 191 23.04 22.78 -5.34
C ILE A 191 23.90 24.04 -5.24
N THR A 192 25.10 23.99 -5.83
CA THR A 192 26.01 25.12 -5.93
C THR A 192 25.54 26.12 -7.00
N HIS A 193 26.19 27.29 -7.06
CA HIS A 193 25.91 28.28 -8.12
C HIS A 193 26.25 27.75 -9.52
N ASP A 194 27.16 26.78 -9.62
CA ASP A 194 27.57 26.13 -10.86
C ASP A 194 26.69 24.91 -11.20
N ASN A 195 25.51 24.77 -10.56
CA ASN A 195 24.54 23.68 -10.75
C ASN A 195 25.02 22.27 -10.35
N PHE A 196 26.07 22.18 -9.54
CA PHE A 196 26.51 20.89 -8.99
C PHE A 196 25.72 20.55 -7.73
N ALA A 197 25.16 19.35 -7.67
CA ALA A 197 24.59 18.77 -6.48
C ALA A 197 25.67 18.13 -5.61
N ILE A 198 25.68 18.51 -4.34
CA ILE A 198 26.53 17.98 -3.28
C ILE A 198 25.63 17.40 -2.20
N LYS A 199 25.88 16.17 -1.75
CA LYS A 199 25.09 15.59 -0.66
C LYS A 199 25.36 16.30 0.68
N THR A 200 24.31 16.78 1.33
CA THR A 200 24.32 17.12 2.77
C THR A 200 24.04 15.86 3.58
N LYS A 201 23.12 15.02 3.06
CA LYS A 201 22.71 13.75 3.65
C LYS A 201 22.32 12.81 2.53
N ASP A 202 22.80 11.58 2.56
CA ASP A 202 22.39 10.60 1.57
C ASP A 202 22.38 9.19 2.17
N ARG A 203 21.19 8.62 2.31
CA ARG A 203 21.03 7.21 2.71
C ARG A 203 21.15 6.26 1.52
N THR A 204 21.17 6.78 0.29
CA THR A 204 21.16 5.97 -0.93
C THR A 204 22.54 5.51 -1.35
N ARG A 205 23.57 6.33 -1.05
CA ARG A 205 24.97 6.18 -1.51
C ARG A 205 25.12 6.38 -3.03
N ILE A 206 24.15 7.02 -3.67
CA ILE A 206 24.20 7.33 -5.12
C ILE A 206 25.03 8.60 -5.36
N PHE A 207 24.92 9.57 -4.47
CA PHE A 207 25.48 10.92 -4.65
C PHE A 207 26.81 11.10 -3.93
N GLU A 208 27.73 10.12 -4.03
CA GLU A 208 29.04 10.21 -3.36
C GLU A 208 29.91 11.36 -3.88
N GLU A 209 29.92 11.53 -5.20
CA GLU A 209 30.69 12.56 -5.89
C GLU A 209 29.77 13.69 -6.39
N PRO A 210 30.20 14.97 -6.29
CA PRO A 210 29.47 16.11 -6.83
C PRO A 210 29.17 15.96 -8.33
N ARG A 211 27.94 16.26 -8.75
CA ARG A 211 27.52 16.16 -10.16
C ARG A 211 26.34 17.05 -10.48
N ILE A 212 26.16 17.35 -11.77
CA ILE A 212 24.91 17.98 -12.25
C ILE A 212 23.82 16.91 -12.27
N LEU A 213 22.64 17.26 -11.74
CA LEU A 213 21.50 16.34 -11.69
C LEU A 213 20.96 16.06 -13.10
N SER A 214 20.62 14.79 -13.32
CA SER A 214 20.19 14.28 -14.62
C SER A 214 19.05 13.28 -14.46
N GLU A 215 18.41 12.95 -15.59
CA GLU A 215 17.41 11.88 -15.65
C GLU A 215 17.95 10.54 -15.14
N ASN A 216 19.23 10.24 -15.40
CA ASN A 216 19.87 9.01 -14.95
C ASN A 216 19.96 8.89 -13.42
N ASP A 217 20.00 10.01 -12.69
CA ASP A 217 19.99 9.99 -11.22
C ASP A 217 18.60 9.55 -10.69
N GLY A 218 17.52 9.95 -11.37
CA GLY A 218 16.17 9.46 -11.10
C GLY A 218 16.01 7.95 -11.34
N ILE A 219 16.62 7.43 -12.41
CA ILE A 219 16.63 5.99 -12.73
C ILE A 219 17.35 5.20 -11.62
N GLN A 220 18.52 5.65 -11.19
CA GLN A 220 19.28 5.03 -10.10
C GLN A 220 18.50 5.06 -8.78
N LEU A 221 17.84 6.17 -8.47
CA LEU A 221 16.98 6.29 -7.29
C LEU A 221 15.82 5.30 -7.35
N LYS A 222 15.14 5.18 -8.49
CA LYS A 222 14.08 4.18 -8.70
C LYS A 222 14.59 2.76 -8.47
N GLN A 223 15.74 2.40 -9.05
CA GLN A 223 16.37 1.10 -8.84
C GLN A 223 16.73 0.85 -7.38
N TRP A 224 17.21 1.87 -6.67
CA TRP A 224 17.51 1.80 -5.25
C TRP A 224 16.25 1.60 -4.39
N LEU A 225 15.14 2.25 -4.74
CA LEU A 225 13.86 2.06 -4.06
C LEU A 225 13.30 0.64 -4.30
N LEU A 226 13.41 0.13 -5.52
CA LEU A 226 12.93 -1.20 -5.91
C LEU A 226 13.80 -2.36 -5.41
N SER A 227 15.12 -2.19 -5.37
CA SER A 227 16.06 -3.24 -4.92
C SER A 227 15.87 -3.65 -3.46
N GLY A 228 15.23 -2.80 -2.66
CA GLY A 228 14.78 -3.12 -1.32
C GLY A 228 13.62 -4.11 -1.23
N SER A 229 12.85 -4.25 -2.31
CA SER A 229 11.63 -5.07 -2.39
C SER A 229 11.89 -6.49 -2.94
N ALA A 230 13.07 -6.78 -3.48
CA ALA A 230 13.35 -8.09 -4.07
C ALA A 230 13.41 -9.22 -3.02
N ASP A 231 13.80 -8.88 -1.79
CA ASP A 231 13.87 -9.83 -0.66
C ASP A 231 12.78 -9.58 0.40
N SER A 232 11.79 -8.71 0.13
CA SER A 232 10.79 -8.39 1.14
C SER A 232 9.95 -9.62 1.48
N CYS A 233 9.92 -9.98 2.76
CA CYS A 233 9.02 -11.00 3.27
C CYS A 233 7.56 -10.52 3.28
N ILE A 234 6.58 -11.39 3.47
CA ILE A 234 5.19 -10.98 3.70
C ILE A 234 5.04 -10.15 4.99
N ASP A 235 3.98 -9.35 5.09
CA ASP A 235 3.61 -8.65 6.32
C ASP A 235 2.68 -9.47 7.23
N GLY A 236 2.21 -8.88 8.32
CA GLY A 236 1.36 -9.57 9.30
C GLY A 236 -0.04 -9.91 8.79
N ASN A 237 -0.63 -9.05 7.96
CA ASN A 237 -1.96 -9.30 7.40
C ASN A 237 -1.87 -10.39 6.33
N GLN A 238 -0.86 -10.29 5.46
CA GLN A 238 -0.56 -11.29 4.45
C GLN A 238 -0.24 -12.66 5.07
N TYR A 239 0.45 -12.68 6.21
CA TYR A 239 0.68 -13.92 6.95
C TYR A 239 -0.64 -14.58 7.38
N LEU A 240 -1.56 -13.82 7.98
CA LEU A 240 -2.85 -14.34 8.45
C LEU A 240 -3.68 -14.88 7.29
N GLU A 241 -3.74 -14.13 6.18
CA GLU A 241 -4.43 -14.55 4.96
C GLU A 241 -3.84 -15.86 4.41
N LEU A 242 -2.51 -15.94 4.31
CA LEU A 242 -1.84 -17.12 3.80
C LEU A 242 -2.01 -18.34 4.72
N GLU A 243 -1.99 -18.12 6.04
CA GLU A 243 -2.22 -19.16 7.05
C GLU A 243 -3.63 -19.73 6.93
N GLU A 244 -4.64 -18.87 6.76
CA GLU A 244 -6.03 -19.27 6.58
C GLU A 244 -6.24 -20.06 5.28
N LEU A 245 -5.68 -19.56 4.17
CA LEU A 245 -5.73 -20.26 2.88
C LEU A 245 -5.05 -21.64 2.94
N MET A 246 -3.93 -21.76 3.64
CA MET A 246 -3.27 -23.06 3.81
C MET A 246 -4.09 -24.04 4.63
N LYS A 247 -4.74 -23.58 5.71
CA LYS A 247 -5.66 -24.42 6.50
C LYS A 247 -6.82 -24.92 5.65
N ASN A 248 -7.45 -24.02 4.88
CA ASN A 248 -8.57 -24.36 4.00
C ASN A 248 -8.16 -25.31 2.85
N ALA A 249 -6.93 -25.17 2.34
CA ALA A 249 -6.39 -26.06 1.32
C ALA A 249 -5.92 -27.42 1.88
N GLY A 250 -5.88 -27.60 3.20
CA GLY A 250 -5.32 -28.80 3.84
C GLY A 250 -3.79 -28.90 3.71
N VAL A 251 -3.10 -27.77 3.52
CA VAL A 251 -1.65 -27.72 3.36
C VAL A 251 -0.98 -27.61 4.73
N ASP A 252 -0.08 -28.55 5.00
CA ASP A 252 0.77 -28.55 6.18
C ASP A 252 1.84 -27.44 6.08
N ILE A 253 1.74 -26.45 6.98
CA ILE A 253 2.59 -25.26 7.00
C ILE A 253 4.06 -25.62 7.24
N GLU A 254 4.35 -26.57 8.13
CA GLU A 254 5.73 -26.96 8.43
C GLU A 254 6.38 -27.59 7.19
N LYS A 255 5.69 -28.53 6.55
CA LYS A 255 6.17 -29.14 5.30
C LYS A 255 6.34 -28.13 4.18
N PHE A 256 5.41 -27.18 4.06
CA PHE A 256 5.50 -26.09 3.09
C PHE A 256 6.78 -25.27 3.29
N CYS A 257 7.08 -24.91 4.54
CA CYS A 257 8.25 -24.11 4.90
C CYS A 257 9.55 -24.88 4.64
N THR A 258 9.65 -26.12 5.14
CA THR A 258 10.85 -26.96 4.98
C THR A 258 11.18 -27.20 3.50
N LYS A 259 10.18 -27.51 2.66
CA LYS A 259 10.40 -27.78 1.22
C LYS A 259 10.94 -26.56 0.47
N ARG A 260 10.67 -25.35 0.96
CA ARG A 260 11.11 -24.08 0.36
C ARG A 260 12.32 -23.46 1.08
N GLY A 261 12.90 -24.15 2.06
CA GLY A 261 14.03 -23.63 2.85
C GLY A 261 13.65 -22.41 3.71
N LEU A 262 12.37 -22.29 4.11
CA LEU A 262 11.85 -21.23 4.96
C LEU A 262 11.86 -21.69 6.41
N ASN A 263 12.18 -20.80 7.36
CA ASN A 263 12.08 -21.14 8.79
C ASN A 263 10.65 -20.98 9.29
N SER A 264 9.88 -20.09 8.66
CA SER A 264 8.46 -19.88 8.95
C SER A 264 7.73 -19.34 7.73
N LEU A 265 6.39 -19.32 7.81
CA LEU A 265 5.56 -18.72 6.77
C LEU A 265 5.86 -17.22 6.55
N HIS A 266 6.36 -16.53 7.58
CA HIS A 266 6.80 -15.14 7.45
C HIS A 266 7.99 -14.97 6.49
N ASP A 267 8.76 -16.01 6.20
CA ASP A 267 9.88 -15.93 5.27
C ASP A 267 9.44 -15.99 3.80
N VAL A 268 8.14 -16.18 3.53
CA VAL A 268 7.60 -16.12 2.17
C VAL A 268 7.85 -14.73 1.60
N GLN A 269 8.40 -14.67 0.39
CA GLN A 269 8.67 -13.41 -0.30
C GLN A 269 7.38 -12.79 -0.84
N GLN A 270 7.27 -11.47 -0.77
CA GLN A 270 6.11 -10.70 -1.21
C GLN A 270 5.82 -10.89 -2.70
N GLN A 271 6.85 -10.99 -3.54
CA GLN A 271 6.70 -11.28 -4.98
C GLN A 271 6.06 -12.64 -5.29
N LYS A 272 6.11 -13.59 -4.35
CA LYS A 272 5.51 -14.92 -4.49
C LYS A 272 4.16 -15.03 -3.79
N PHE A 273 3.73 -13.98 -3.08
CA PHE A 273 2.52 -14.01 -2.26
C PHE A 273 1.27 -14.26 -3.13
N ASP A 274 1.03 -13.40 -4.12
CA ASP A 274 -0.17 -13.49 -4.98
C ASP A 274 -0.24 -14.83 -5.74
N GLU A 275 0.91 -15.30 -6.25
CA GLU A 275 1.00 -16.60 -6.94
C GLU A 275 0.70 -17.76 -5.97
N THR A 276 1.21 -17.69 -4.73
CA THR A 276 0.96 -18.71 -3.71
C THR A 276 -0.52 -18.72 -3.31
N CYS A 277 -1.12 -17.55 -3.06
CA CYS A 277 -2.55 -17.43 -2.75
C CYS A 277 -3.41 -17.97 -3.88
N LYS A 278 -3.08 -17.65 -5.14
CA LYS A 278 -3.79 -18.19 -6.31
C LYS A 278 -3.71 -19.72 -6.36
N SER A 279 -2.52 -20.30 -6.18
CA SER A 279 -2.35 -21.75 -6.17
C SER A 279 -3.14 -22.44 -5.04
N LEU A 280 -3.20 -21.84 -3.86
CA LEU A 280 -3.99 -22.36 -2.73
C LEU A 280 -5.49 -22.30 -3.02
N ASN A 281 -5.98 -21.19 -3.58
CA ASN A 281 -7.38 -21.06 -3.98
C ASN A 281 -7.79 -22.09 -5.05
N GLU A 282 -6.91 -22.35 -6.03
CA GLU A 282 -7.14 -23.41 -7.01
C GLU A 282 -7.19 -24.81 -6.37
N MET A 283 -6.36 -25.07 -5.35
CA MET A 283 -6.43 -26.33 -4.59
C MET A 283 -7.73 -26.47 -3.81
N ILE A 284 -8.15 -25.41 -3.11
CA ILE A 284 -9.43 -25.39 -2.36
C ILE A 284 -10.58 -25.69 -3.31
N LYS A 285 -10.61 -25.05 -4.48
CA LYS A 285 -11.64 -25.27 -5.49
C LYS A 285 -11.68 -26.72 -5.97
N ARG A 286 -10.52 -27.31 -6.30
CA ARG A 286 -10.42 -28.71 -6.74
C ARG A 286 -10.88 -29.68 -5.67
N ASN A 287 -10.53 -29.44 -4.40
CA ASN A 287 -10.95 -30.28 -3.29
C ASN A 287 -12.47 -30.24 -3.11
N ALA A 288 -13.08 -29.05 -3.21
CA ALA A 288 -14.53 -28.90 -3.14
C ALA A 288 -15.25 -29.60 -4.30
N GLU A 289 -14.79 -29.43 -5.54
CA GLU A 289 -15.34 -30.09 -6.72
C GLU A 289 -15.25 -31.62 -6.62
N ALA A 290 -14.12 -32.14 -6.12
CA ALA A 290 -13.93 -33.59 -5.93
C ALA A 290 -14.87 -34.15 -4.83
N GLN A 291 -15.07 -33.40 -3.75
CA GLN A 291 -15.99 -33.81 -2.69
C GLN A 291 -17.43 -33.86 -3.20
N GLN A 292 -17.86 -32.83 -3.93
CA GLN A 292 -19.19 -32.79 -4.52
C GLN A 292 -19.39 -33.94 -5.53
N ALA A 293 -18.42 -34.20 -6.41
CA ALA A 293 -18.51 -35.30 -7.36
C ALA A 293 -18.62 -36.68 -6.66
N ASN A 294 -17.93 -36.87 -5.54
CA ASN A 294 -18.01 -38.10 -4.76
C ASN A 294 -19.37 -38.25 -4.06
N GLU A 295 -19.93 -37.16 -3.53
CA GLU A 295 -21.29 -37.15 -2.95
C GLU A 295 -22.35 -37.43 -4.02
N GLU A 296 -22.21 -36.85 -5.21
CA GLU A 296 -23.10 -37.12 -6.36
C GLU A 296 -23.00 -38.58 -6.82
N GLN A 297 -21.79 -39.15 -6.87
CA GLN A 297 -21.60 -40.55 -7.23
C GLN A 297 -22.24 -41.48 -6.19
N LEU A 298 -22.03 -41.23 -4.90
CA LEU A 298 -22.65 -42.02 -3.82
C LEU A 298 -24.17 -41.93 -3.90
N GLN A 299 -24.72 -40.75 -4.17
CA GLN A 299 -26.16 -40.57 -4.34
C GLN A 299 -26.69 -41.34 -5.55
N GLN A 300 -25.97 -41.32 -6.68
CA GLN A 300 -26.33 -42.10 -7.87
C GLN A 300 -26.31 -43.61 -7.62
N GLU A 301 -25.33 -44.12 -6.88
CA GLU A 301 -25.26 -45.53 -6.49
C GLU A 301 -26.44 -45.93 -5.59
N GLN A 302 -26.78 -45.12 -4.59
CA GLN A 302 -27.94 -45.36 -3.72
C GLN A 302 -29.25 -45.32 -4.51
N ASP A 303 -29.40 -44.35 -5.43
CA ASP A 303 -30.57 -44.22 -6.29
C ASP A 303 -30.73 -45.42 -7.24
N ALA A 304 -29.62 -45.96 -7.76
CA ALA A 304 -29.62 -47.14 -8.61
C ALA A 304 -29.99 -48.43 -7.85
N LEU A 305 -29.49 -48.58 -6.62
CA LEU A 305 -29.89 -49.67 -5.72
C LEU A 305 -31.39 -49.60 -5.41
N LEU A 306 -31.90 -48.41 -5.10
CA LEU A 306 -33.32 -48.20 -4.81
C LEU A 306 -34.22 -48.51 -6.02
N GLU A 307 -33.79 -48.18 -7.24
CA GLU A 307 -34.48 -48.57 -8.48
C GLU A 307 -34.47 -50.10 -8.66
N GLN A 308 -33.33 -50.77 -8.39
CA GLN A 308 -33.26 -52.22 -8.46
C GLN A 308 -34.23 -52.89 -7.47
N ASP A 309 -34.25 -52.42 -6.22
CA ASP A 309 -35.17 -52.91 -5.20
C ASP A 309 -36.63 -52.66 -5.62
N TYR A 310 -36.92 -51.52 -6.25
CA TYR A 310 -38.25 -51.20 -6.76
C TYR A 310 -38.72 -52.21 -7.81
N GLN A 311 -37.86 -52.56 -8.78
CA GLN A 311 -38.19 -53.57 -9.79
C GLN A 311 -38.41 -54.96 -9.17
N GLN A 312 -37.63 -55.34 -8.15
CA GLN A 312 -37.82 -56.60 -7.44
C GLN A 312 -39.15 -56.60 -6.67
N ALA A 313 -39.49 -55.49 -6.00
CA ALA A 313 -40.74 -55.35 -5.27
C ALA A 313 -41.96 -55.47 -6.18
N LEU A 314 -41.94 -54.89 -7.39
CA LEU A 314 -43.00 -55.10 -8.39
C LEU A 314 -43.16 -56.58 -8.76
N ALA A 315 -42.06 -57.31 -8.92
CA ALA A 315 -42.10 -58.74 -9.21
C ALA A 315 -42.64 -59.57 -8.03
N VAL A 316 -42.34 -59.17 -6.79
CA VAL A 316 -42.91 -59.78 -5.57
C VAL A 316 -44.41 -59.51 -5.50
N ILE A 317 -44.84 -58.26 -5.71
CA ILE A 317 -46.26 -57.87 -5.73
C ILE A 317 -47.04 -58.71 -6.76
N GLN A 318 -46.51 -58.88 -7.97
CA GLN A 318 -47.16 -59.70 -8.99
C GLN A 318 -47.35 -61.17 -8.58
N LYS A 319 -46.41 -61.73 -7.80
CA LYS A 319 -46.40 -63.13 -7.36
C LYS A 319 -47.06 -63.35 -6.01
N ALA A 320 -47.46 -62.29 -5.31
CA ALA A 320 -48.09 -62.38 -4.01
C ALA A 320 -49.33 -63.28 -4.08
N GLN A 321 -49.59 -64.02 -3.00
CA GLN A 321 -50.75 -64.92 -2.86
C GLN A 321 -51.73 -64.47 -1.77
N SER A 322 -51.39 -63.42 -1.01
CA SER A 322 -52.26 -62.84 0.00
C SER A 322 -52.01 -61.34 0.20
N SER A 323 -53.00 -60.64 0.77
CA SER A 323 -52.89 -59.20 1.10
C SER A 323 -51.79 -58.90 2.12
N VAL A 324 -51.47 -59.84 3.01
CA VAL A 324 -50.41 -59.69 4.02
C VAL A 324 -49.01 -59.58 3.38
N GLU A 325 -48.80 -60.25 2.25
CA GLU A 325 -47.52 -60.21 1.52
C GLU A 325 -47.27 -58.86 0.82
N LEU A 326 -48.31 -58.05 0.62
CA LEU A 326 -48.21 -56.70 0.04
C LEU A 326 -47.75 -55.64 1.05
N GLN A 327 -47.81 -55.95 2.34
CA GLN A 327 -47.44 -55.03 3.42
C GLN A 327 -45.94 -54.72 3.43
N TYR A 328 -45.10 -55.74 3.21
CA TYR A 328 -43.65 -55.59 3.23
C TYR A 328 -43.13 -54.64 2.13
N PRO A 329 -43.53 -54.77 0.85
CA PRO A 329 -43.18 -53.78 -0.17
C PRO A 329 -43.68 -52.37 0.15
N ALA A 330 -44.92 -52.23 0.64
CA ALA A 330 -45.49 -50.92 0.96
C ALA A 330 -44.74 -50.20 2.10
N ASP A 331 -44.33 -50.94 3.14
CA ASP A 331 -43.58 -50.38 4.27
C ASP A 331 -42.12 -50.07 3.90
N PHE A 332 -41.48 -50.91 3.08
CA PHE A 332 -40.09 -50.72 2.66
C PHE A 332 -39.88 -49.44 1.83
N PHE A 333 -40.82 -49.10 0.94
CA PHE A 333 -40.70 -47.92 0.07
C PHE A 333 -41.29 -46.64 0.67
N LYS A 334 -41.74 -46.65 1.92
CA LYS A 334 -42.34 -45.49 2.58
C LYS A 334 -41.33 -44.34 2.71
N GLY A 335 -41.70 -43.15 2.25
CA GLY A 335 -40.83 -41.96 2.24
C GLY A 335 -39.80 -41.93 1.10
N THR A 336 -39.83 -42.90 0.18
CA THR A 336 -38.95 -42.94 -1.00
C THR A 336 -39.65 -42.38 -2.24
N LYS A 337 -38.88 -42.11 -3.30
CA LYS A 337 -39.44 -41.63 -4.58
C LYS A 337 -40.39 -42.61 -5.27
N TYR A 338 -40.37 -43.90 -4.90
CA TYR A 338 -41.23 -44.95 -5.47
C TYR A 338 -42.48 -45.28 -4.62
N GLU A 339 -42.66 -44.65 -3.46
CA GLU A 339 -43.74 -44.95 -2.51
C GLU A 339 -45.12 -45.06 -3.17
N GLN A 340 -45.52 -44.02 -3.91
CA GLN A 340 -46.83 -43.96 -4.55
C GLN A 340 -47.02 -45.04 -5.63
N GLN A 341 -45.96 -45.38 -6.37
CA GLN A 341 -46.03 -46.36 -7.44
C GLN A 341 -46.15 -47.78 -6.89
N ILE A 342 -45.45 -48.08 -5.79
CA ILE A 342 -45.59 -49.35 -5.07
C ILE A 342 -46.99 -49.47 -4.46
N LEU A 343 -47.48 -48.44 -3.78
CA LEU A 343 -48.83 -48.44 -3.20
C LEU A 343 -49.91 -48.68 -4.26
N ASN A 344 -49.83 -48.00 -5.41
CA ASN A 344 -50.75 -48.21 -6.52
C ASN A 344 -50.68 -49.64 -7.09
N SER A 345 -49.47 -50.22 -7.16
CA SER A 345 -49.27 -51.59 -7.66
C SER A 345 -49.82 -52.63 -6.68
N CYS A 346 -49.61 -52.43 -5.37
CA CYS A 346 -50.22 -53.27 -4.33
C CYS A 346 -51.75 -53.21 -4.39
N GLN A 347 -52.33 -52.01 -4.52
CA GLN A 347 -53.79 -51.84 -4.61
C GLN A 347 -54.35 -52.54 -5.85
N ALA A 348 -53.74 -52.32 -7.02
CA ALA A 348 -54.18 -52.95 -8.27
C ALA A 348 -54.14 -54.49 -8.21
N LYS A 349 -53.12 -55.06 -7.55
CA LYS A 349 -53.03 -56.51 -7.34
C LYS A 349 -54.10 -57.03 -6.39
N SER A 350 -54.33 -56.33 -5.27
CA SER A 350 -55.39 -56.67 -4.30
C SER A 350 -56.77 -56.67 -4.95
N ASP A 351 -57.04 -55.66 -5.78
CA ASP A 351 -58.31 -55.51 -6.51
C ASP A 351 -58.50 -56.64 -7.55
N MET A 352 -57.41 -57.05 -8.23
CA MET A 352 -57.43 -58.12 -9.24
C MET A 352 -57.76 -59.50 -8.65
N GLU A 353 -57.19 -59.82 -7.49
CA GLU A 353 -57.35 -61.14 -6.85
C GLU A 353 -58.57 -61.18 -5.91
N GLY A 354 -59.30 -60.06 -5.76
CA GLY A 354 -60.47 -59.96 -4.89
C GLY A 354 -60.12 -60.04 -3.41
N TRP A 355 -58.89 -59.69 -3.03
CA TRP A 355 -58.48 -59.63 -1.64
C TRP A 355 -59.11 -58.39 -1.00
N THR A 356 -60.19 -58.60 -0.25
CA THR A 356 -60.79 -57.54 0.56
C THR A 356 -59.81 -57.13 1.66
N ALA A 357 -59.64 -55.82 1.84
CA ALA A 357 -58.84 -55.21 2.90
C ALA A 357 -59.22 -55.70 4.31
#